data_AF-A0A0K3AW63-F1
#
_entry.id   AF-A0A0K3AW63-F1
#
_cell.length_a   1.000
_cell.length_b   1.000
_cell.length_c   1.000
_cell.angle_alpha   90.00
_cell.angle_beta   90.00
_cell.angle_gamma   90.00
#
_symmetry.space_group_name_H-M   'P 1'
#
loop_
_entity.id
_entity.type
_entity.pdbx_description
1 polymer ?
#
loop_
_entity_poly.entity_id
_entity_poly.type
_entity_poly.pdbx_seq_one_letter_code
_entity_poly.pdbx_strand_id
1 'polypeptide(L)'
;MVTKRHQEAVVTRGAIENDTISAVAAKFWAPFTAETHENFDAKLIDTIYDNEMLKTSFNSRKIMMLEFSQYLEAYLWPNYVPEKASKAWNMSIVVMINEKFRERNLDSWNCFTKKSEHFPHFFKSILQLSLQEEGLASSEHCALLTFLVNAFGSVETPIVHKETRKLVSIEIWAGLLDSQREDLFKKQKKLKKIWENVRQKMTAAAADNNEFERTYLWNLIEKFKRVLNSLEPNEAQESEEGEVRDPIDSIKYCERFIELLIDLESILQTRRFFNSVLHSSHILTHCLLSSLISTDAGSLFFQLVQLLKFYARFEIDDLSGRQLTHKEVSEQHYQSVTRLQKAAFRLFNETMKEFYVLNVSGVDTRRALQKQFGDMNHAEVYRFAEYLHLVPAFGGTFREIWSFFFGLFLRKIWTKIGR
;
A
#
# COMPACT_ATOMS: atom_id res chain seq x y z
N MET A 1 14.52 -2.39 -32.36
CA MET A 1 13.60 -3.50 -32.65
C MET A 1 13.95 -4.68 -31.75
N VAL A 2 13.28 -4.82 -30.60
CA VAL A 2 13.24 -6.07 -29.83
C VAL A 2 11.80 -6.18 -29.31
N THR A 3 10.97 -6.87 -30.07
CA THR A 3 9.60 -7.22 -29.70
C THR A 3 9.63 -8.51 -28.89
N LYS A 4 9.61 -8.42 -27.55
CA LYS A 4 9.22 -9.56 -26.72
C LYS A 4 7.71 -9.75 -26.86
N ARG A 5 7.31 -10.61 -27.78
CA ARG A 5 5.94 -11.15 -27.86
C ARG A 5 5.64 -11.86 -26.54
N HIS A 6 4.68 -11.38 -25.76
CA HIS A 6 3.93 -12.23 -24.86
C HIS A 6 3.22 -13.26 -25.75
N GLN A 7 3.68 -14.51 -25.73
CA GLN A 7 2.92 -15.62 -26.28
C GLN A 7 1.77 -15.91 -25.30
N GLU A 8 0.54 -15.63 -25.71
CA GLU A 8 -0.64 -16.24 -25.11
C GLU A 8 -0.46 -17.75 -25.22
N ALA A 9 -0.18 -18.41 -24.09
CA ALA A 9 0.02 -19.84 -24.04
C ALA A 9 -1.35 -20.52 -24.13
N VAL A 10 -1.76 -20.92 -25.33
CA VAL A 10 -2.91 -21.80 -25.53
C VAL A 10 -2.55 -23.17 -24.94
N VAL A 11 -3.13 -23.50 -23.79
CA VAL A 11 -2.93 -24.80 -23.14
C VAL A 11 -3.79 -25.84 -23.88
N THR A 12 -3.14 -26.77 -24.58
CA THR A 12 -3.81 -27.87 -25.27
C THR A 12 -4.13 -29.01 -24.31
N ARG A 13 -5.26 -29.69 -24.52
CA ARG A 13 -5.74 -30.81 -23.68
C ARG A 13 -4.69 -31.92 -23.47
N GLY A 14 -3.91 -32.25 -24.50
CA GLY A 14 -2.84 -33.25 -24.42
C GLY A 14 -1.62 -32.83 -23.57
N ALA A 15 -1.45 -31.54 -23.30
CA ALA A 15 -0.42 -31.07 -22.37
C ALA A 15 -0.88 -31.10 -20.90
N ILE A 16 -2.19 -31.15 -20.66
CA ILE A 16 -2.77 -31.23 -19.32
C ILE A 16 -2.64 -32.67 -18.79
N GLU A 17 -2.93 -33.67 -19.63
CA GLU A 17 -2.93 -35.09 -19.24
C GLU A 17 -1.53 -35.65 -18.85
N ASN A 18 -0.44 -35.02 -19.31
CA ASN A 18 0.94 -35.45 -19.00
C ASN A 18 1.58 -34.67 -17.84
N ASP A 19 0.87 -33.72 -17.22
CA ASP A 19 1.42 -32.92 -16.13
C ASP A 19 1.16 -33.57 -14.76
N THR A 20 2.15 -33.45 -13.89
CA THR A 20 2.10 -33.97 -12.52
C THR A 20 0.93 -33.40 -11.71
N ILE A 21 0.58 -32.13 -11.94
CA ILE A 21 -0.52 -31.45 -11.26
C ILE A 21 -1.88 -32.07 -11.63
N SER A 22 -2.08 -32.42 -12.90
CA SER A 22 -3.36 -32.97 -13.36
C SER A 22 -3.62 -34.37 -12.84
N ALA A 23 -2.56 -35.19 -12.71
CA ALA A 23 -2.66 -36.50 -12.07
C ALA A 23 -3.00 -36.39 -10.57
N VAL A 24 -2.37 -35.43 -9.87
CA VAL A 24 -2.69 -35.16 -8.45
C VAL A 24 -4.10 -34.60 -8.31
N ALA A 25 -4.53 -33.70 -9.19
CA ALA A 25 -5.89 -33.16 -9.18
C ALA A 25 -6.94 -34.27 -9.35
N ALA A 26 -6.78 -35.15 -10.34
CA ALA A 26 -7.65 -36.31 -10.58
C ALA A 26 -7.74 -37.24 -9.36
N LYS A 27 -6.70 -37.27 -8.54
CA LYS A 27 -6.64 -38.13 -7.36
C LYS A 27 -7.37 -37.54 -6.15
N PHE A 28 -7.44 -36.21 -6.03
CA PHE A 28 -7.84 -35.55 -4.77
C PHE A 28 -8.99 -34.55 -4.88
N TRP A 29 -9.18 -33.85 -6.00
CA TRP A 29 -10.19 -32.77 -6.06
C TRP A 29 -10.84 -32.51 -7.41
N ALA A 30 -10.32 -33.05 -8.51
CA ALA A 30 -10.83 -32.71 -9.83
C ALA A 30 -12.30 -33.15 -10.00
N PRO A 31 -13.15 -32.32 -10.64
CA PRO A 31 -14.58 -32.56 -10.65
C PRO A 31 -14.99 -33.86 -11.37
N PHE A 32 -14.20 -34.32 -12.34
CA PHE A 32 -14.49 -35.52 -13.14
C PHE A 32 -14.15 -36.84 -12.44
N THR A 33 -13.53 -36.81 -11.26
CA THR A 33 -13.06 -37.97 -10.47
C THR A 33 -13.66 -38.00 -9.06
N ALA A 34 -14.71 -37.22 -8.82
CA ALA A 34 -15.28 -36.97 -7.49
C ALA A 34 -15.62 -38.24 -6.68
N GLU A 35 -16.01 -39.33 -7.36
CA GLU A 35 -16.39 -40.60 -6.72
C GLU A 35 -15.18 -41.39 -6.18
N THR A 36 -13.97 -41.08 -6.65
CA THR A 36 -12.75 -41.85 -6.38
C THR A 36 -11.68 -41.05 -5.62
N HIS A 37 -12.04 -39.86 -5.11
CA HIS A 37 -11.08 -39.01 -4.41
C HIS A 37 -10.55 -39.66 -3.13
N GLU A 38 -9.24 -39.53 -2.92
CA GLU A 38 -8.65 -39.82 -1.63
C GLU A 38 -9.03 -38.76 -0.58
N ASN A 39 -8.84 -39.11 0.70
CA ASN A 39 -9.10 -38.21 1.81
C ASN A 39 -8.23 -36.95 1.74
N PHE A 40 -8.75 -35.86 2.30
CA PHE A 40 -8.03 -34.59 2.41
C PHE A 40 -6.69 -34.75 3.16
N ASP A 41 -5.62 -34.18 2.60
CA ASP A 41 -4.29 -34.11 3.21
C ASP A 41 -3.75 -32.68 3.16
N ALA A 42 -3.61 -32.05 4.34
CA ALA A 42 -3.07 -30.70 4.44
C ALA A 42 -1.60 -30.62 3.98
N LYS A 43 -0.80 -31.68 4.15
CA LYS A 43 0.62 -31.67 3.76
C LYS A 43 0.81 -31.65 2.25
N LEU A 44 -0.20 -32.12 1.51
CA LEU A 44 -0.19 -32.02 0.05
C LEU A 44 -0.19 -30.56 -0.39
N ILE A 45 -0.84 -29.66 0.35
CA ILE A 45 -0.85 -28.22 0.05
C ILE A 45 0.55 -27.64 0.18
N ASP A 46 1.26 -27.95 1.28
CA ASP A 46 2.65 -27.52 1.46
C ASP A 46 3.54 -28.07 0.34
N THR A 47 3.36 -29.34 -0.03
CA THR A 47 4.11 -29.99 -1.10
C THR A 47 3.88 -29.34 -2.47
N ILE A 48 2.63 -29.04 -2.83
CA ILE A 48 2.28 -28.35 -4.07
C ILE A 48 2.85 -26.94 -4.05
N TYR A 49 2.70 -26.22 -2.95
CA TYR A 49 3.19 -24.86 -2.82
C TYR A 49 4.71 -24.79 -3.00
N ASP A 50 5.46 -25.61 -2.28
CA ASP A 50 6.92 -25.59 -2.31
C ASP A 50 7.45 -26.03 -3.69
N ASN A 51 6.91 -27.10 -4.27
CA ASN A 51 7.45 -27.69 -5.50
C ASN A 51 6.88 -27.08 -6.78
N GLU A 52 5.59 -26.81 -6.82
CA GLU A 52 4.90 -26.37 -8.03
C GLU A 52 4.82 -24.85 -8.13
N MET A 53 4.79 -24.13 -7.00
CA MET A 53 4.73 -22.66 -6.97
C MET A 53 6.09 -22.03 -6.67
N LEU A 54 6.65 -22.21 -5.46
CA LEU A 54 7.87 -21.51 -5.03
C LEU A 54 9.10 -21.90 -5.86
N LYS A 55 9.42 -23.20 -5.98
CA LYS A 55 10.58 -23.67 -6.75
C LYS A 55 10.54 -23.29 -8.22
N THR A 56 9.35 -23.05 -8.78
CA THR A 56 9.18 -22.63 -10.18
C THR A 56 9.02 -21.13 -10.35
N SER A 57 9.21 -20.36 -9.27
CA SER A 57 9.01 -18.91 -9.23
C SER A 57 7.64 -18.47 -9.73
N PHE A 58 6.59 -19.16 -9.26
CA PHE A 58 5.19 -18.92 -9.62
C PHE A 58 4.95 -19.01 -11.12
N ASN A 59 5.37 -20.12 -11.73
CA ASN A 59 5.19 -20.35 -13.17
C ASN A 59 3.70 -20.24 -13.57
N SER A 60 3.41 -19.34 -14.52
CA SER A 60 2.03 -18.99 -14.92
C SER A 60 1.22 -20.18 -15.43
N ARG A 61 1.87 -21.14 -16.11
CA ARG A 61 1.21 -22.34 -16.64
C ARG A 61 0.80 -23.29 -15.51
N LYS A 62 1.68 -23.53 -14.54
CA LYS A 62 1.36 -24.39 -13.38
C LYS A 62 0.23 -23.82 -12.54
N ILE A 63 0.26 -22.50 -12.32
CA ILE A 63 -0.80 -21.79 -11.59
C ILE A 63 -2.14 -21.87 -12.33
N MET A 64 -2.14 -21.63 -13.65
CA MET A 64 -3.32 -21.80 -14.51
C MET A 64 -3.87 -23.23 -14.45
N MET A 65 -3.01 -24.25 -14.45
CA MET A 65 -3.45 -25.64 -14.34
C MET A 65 -4.10 -25.96 -12.99
N LEU A 66 -3.58 -25.40 -11.90
CA LEU A 66 -4.21 -25.51 -10.58
C LEU A 66 -5.58 -24.82 -10.55
N GLU A 67 -5.68 -23.61 -11.09
CA GLU A 67 -6.95 -22.88 -11.21
C GLU A 67 -7.97 -23.67 -12.04
N PHE A 68 -7.58 -24.12 -13.23
CA PHE A 68 -8.44 -24.87 -14.16
C PHE A 68 -8.96 -26.17 -13.54
N SER A 69 -8.15 -26.80 -12.68
CA SER A 69 -8.54 -28.00 -11.95
C SER A 69 -9.47 -27.75 -10.74
N GLN A 70 -9.86 -26.49 -10.49
CA GLN A 70 -10.67 -26.04 -9.35
C GLN A 70 -9.99 -26.24 -7.99
N TYR A 71 -8.67 -26.06 -7.92
CA TYR A 71 -7.89 -26.29 -6.70
C TYR A 71 -8.40 -25.48 -5.50
N LEU A 72 -8.83 -24.23 -5.73
CA LEU A 72 -9.37 -23.38 -4.67
C LEU A 72 -10.75 -23.86 -4.18
N GLU A 73 -11.68 -24.08 -5.10
CA GLU A 73 -13.08 -24.38 -4.81
C GLU A 73 -13.32 -25.80 -4.34
N ALA A 74 -12.47 -26.75 -4.78
CA ALA A 74 -12.63 -28.16 -4.51
C ALA A 74 -11.68 -28.68 -3.42
N TYR A 75 -10.48 -28.09 -3.25
CA TYR A 75 -9.49 -28.59 -2.29
C TYR A 75 -9.13 -27.60 -1.17
N LEU A 76 -8.72 -26.38 -1.50
CA LEU A 76 -8.19 -25.45 -0.50
C LEU A 76 -9.25 -24.93 0.46
N TRP A 77 -10.30 -24.29 -0.07
CA TRP A 77 -11.24 -23.53 0.75
C TRP A 77 -12.25 -24.41 1.51
N PRO A 78 -12.86 -25.45 0.90
CA PRO A 78 -13.76 -26.35 1.64
C PRO A 78 -13.11 -27.00 2.86
N ASN A 79 -11.80 -27.26 2.79
CA ASN A 79 -11.02 -27.88 3.86
C ASN A 79 -10.32 -26.87 4.77
N TYR A 80 -10.42 -25.56 4.51
CA TYR A 80 -9.71 -24.53 5.28
C TYR A 80 -10.10 -24.57 6.76
N VAL A 81 -9.08 -24.57 7.62
CA VAL A 81 -9.21 -24.50 9.08
C VAL A 81 -8.25 -23.42 9.58
N PRO A 82 -8.76 -22.27 10.09
CA PRO A 82 -7.93 -21.12 10.45
C PRO A 82 -6.74 -21.43 11.36
N GLU A 83 -6.95 -22.26 12.38
CA GLU A 83 -5.93 -22.59 13.39
C GLU A 83 -4.81 -23.50 12.87
N LYS A 84 -5.05 -24.20 11.75
CA LYS A 84 -4.11 -25.16 11.16
C LYS A 84 -3.53 -24.69 9.84
N ALA A 85 -4.01 -23.55 9.32
CA ALA A 85 -3.62 -23.04 8.02
C ALA A 85 -2.14 -22.62 8.02
N SER A 86 -1.32 -23.35 7.25
CA SER A 86 0.10 -23.02 7.08
C SER A 86 0.27 -21.76 6.22
N LYS A 87 1.51 -21.24 6.18
CA LYS A 87 1.90 -20.20 5.23
C LYS A 87 1.56 -20.61 3.79
N ALA A 88 1.93 -21.83 3.41
CA ALA A 88 1.67 -22.37 2.08
C ALA A 88 0.18 -22.38 1.76
N TRP A 89 -0.68 -22.81 2.70
CA TRP A 89 -2.12 -22.81 2.48
C TRP A 89 -2.69 -21.41 2.23
N ASN A 90 -2.32 -20.44 3.07
CA ASN A 90 -2.75 -19.05 2.89
C ASN A 90 -2.23 -18.47 1.56
N MET A 91 -0.98 -18.73 1.22
CA MET A 91 -0.37 -18.27 -0.03
C MET A 91 -0.95 -18.94 -1.27
N SER A 92 -1.26 -20.23 -1.22
CA SER A 92 -1.94 -20.94 -2.31
C SER A 92 -3.31 -20.33 -2.59
N ILE A 93 -4.09 -19.99 -1.55
CA ILE A 93 -5.38 -19.30 -1.74
C ILE A 93 -5.16 -17.92 -2.39
N VAL A 94 -4.20 -17.13 -1.89
CA VAL A 94 -3.83 -15.82 -2.45
C VAL A 94 -3.50 -15.93 -3.94
N VAL A 95 -2.68 -16.91 -4.33
CA VAL A 95 -2.25 -17.11 -5.72
C VAL A 95 -3.42 -17.51 -6.61
N MET A 96 -4.30 -18.40 -6.13
CA MET A 96 -5.50 -18.79 -6.90
C MET A 96 -6.45 -17.62 -7.12
N ILE A 97 -6.66 -16.77 -6.11
CA ILE A 97 -7.47 -15.56 -6.27
C ILE A 97 -6.83 -14.60 -7.27
N ASN A 98 -5.53 -14.34 -7.16
CA ASN A 98 -4.82 -13.49 -8.11
C ASN A 98 -4.91 -14.02 -9.55
N GLU A 99 -4.81 -15.35 -9.72
CA GLU A 99 -4.98 -15.99 -11.02
C GLU A 99 -6.39 -15.78 -11.60
N LYS A 100 -7.43 -15.96 -10.79
CA LYS A 100 -8.82 -15.71 -11.21
C LYS A 100 -9.04 -14.27 -11.69
N PHE A 101 -8.42 -13.29 -11.02
CA PHE A 101 -8.42 -11.90 -11.47
C PHE A 101 -7.65 -11.70 -12.78
N ARG A 102 -6.51 -12.39 -12.95
CA ARG A 102 -5.73 -12.37 -14.20
C ARG A 102 -6.56 -12.89 -15.38
N GLU A 103 -7.34 -13.94 -15.17
CA GLU A 103 -8.25 -14.52 -16.18
C GLU A 103 -9.58 -13.78 -16.33
N ARG A 104 -9.79 -12.68 -15.58
CA ARG A 104 -11.02 -11.86 -15.57
C ARG A 104 -12.27 -12.67 -15.19
N ASN A 105 -12.12 -13.59 -14.24
CA ASN A 105 -13.24 -14.35 -13.71
C ASN A 105 -14.14 -13.45 -12.85
N LEU A 106 -15.40 -13.30 -13.27
CA LEU A 106 -16.39 -12.44 -12.60
C LEU A 106 -16.74 -12.91 -11.17
N ASP A 107 -16.48 -14.18 -10.85
CA ASP A 107 -16.90 -14.82 -9.59
C ASP A 107 -15.73 -15.12 -8.64
N SER A 108 -14.62 -14.37 -8.76
CA SER A 108 -13.36 -14.61 -8.03
C SER A 108 -13.52 -14.81 -6.51
N TRP A 109 -14.46 -14.09 -5.88
CA TRP A 109 -14.71 -14.17 -4.43
C TRP A 109 -15.81 -15.15 -4.01
N ASN A 110 -16.61 -15.68 -4.94
CA ASN A 110 -17.79 -16.50 -4.60
C ASN A 110 -17.43 -17.81 -3.91
N CYS A 111 -16.21 -18.32 -4.11
CA CYS A 111 -15.70 -19.51 -3.42
C CYS A 111 -15.78 -19.39 -1.89
N PHE A 112 -15.61 -18.18 -1.35
CA PHE A 112 -15.62 -17.89 0.08
C PHE A 112 -17.02 -17.91 0.72
N THR A 113 -18.09 -18.07 -0.07
CA THR A 113 -19.46 -18.19 0.46
C THR A 113 -19.65 -19.48 1.26
N LYS A 114 -19.02 -20.58 0.83
CA LYS A 114 -18.88 -21.80 1.64
C LYS A 114 -17.96 -21.45 2.81
N LYS A 115 -18.29 -21.74 4.07
CA LYS A 115 -17.43 -21.39 5.24
C LYS A 115 -17.04 -19.90 5.35
N SER A 116 -17.97 -18.98 5.05
CA SER A 116 -17.73 -17.53 5.10
C SER A 116 -17.21 -17.02 6.46
N GLU A 117 -17.50 -17.73 7.55
CA GLU A 117 -17.03 -17.45 8.91
C GLU A 117 -15.52 -17.55 9.07
N HIS A 118 -14.81 -18.26 8.19
CA HIS A 118 -13.34 -18.37 8.23
C HIS A 118 -12.64 -17.22 7.49
N PHE A 119 -13.34 -16.51 6.61
CA PHE A 119 -12.76 -15.44 5.79
C PHE A 119 -12.08 -14.33 6.62
N PRO A 120 -12.66 -13.82 7.74
CA PRO A 120 -11.98 -12.81 8.55
C PRO A 120 -10.63 -13.27 9.10
N HIS A 121 -10.51 -14.54 9.49
CA HIS A 121 -9.25 -15.11 9.99
C HIS A 121 -8.23 -15.23 8.85
N PHE A 122 -8.65 -15.76 7.71
CA PHE A 122 -7.82 -15.84 6.51
C PHE A 122 -7.30 -14.44 6.12
N PHE A 123 -8.19 -13.46 6.00
CA PHE A 123 -7.84 -12.10 5.62
C PHE A 123 -6.84 -11.48 6.62
N LYS A 124 -7.05 -11.67 7.92
CA LYS A 124 -6.10 -11.22 8.96
C LYS A 124 -4.73 -11.87 8.81
N SER A 125 -4.66 -13.18 8.53
CA SER A 125 -3.39 -13.86 8.25
C SER A 125 -2.67 -13.27 7.03
N ILE A 126 -3.41 -12.90 5.97
CA ILE A 126 -2.83 -12.23 4.79
C ILE A 126 -2.26 -10.85 5.14
N LEU A 127 -2.97 -10.06 5.95
CA LEU A 127 -2.46 -8.77 6.44
C LEU A 127 -1.20 -8.95 7.30
N GLN A 128 -1.11 -10.01 8.11
CA GLN A 128 0.08 -10.29 8.92
C GLN A 128 1.27 -10.69 8.04
N LEU A 129 1.04 -11.60 7.08
CA LEU A 129 2.06 -12.01 6.11
C LEU A 129 2.54 -10.86 5.23
N SER A 130 1.66 -9.93 4.84
CA SER A 130 2.05 -8.78 4.01
C SER A 130 2.99 -7.81 4.74
N LEU A 131 2.92 -7.75 6.07
CA LEU A 131 3.80 -6.94 6.91
C LEU A 131 5.11 -7.63 7.30
N GLN A 132 5.16 -8.95 7.28
CA GLN A 132 6.36 -9.73 7.60
C GLN A 132 7.51 -9.36 6.63
N GLU A 133 8.75 -9.23 7.12
CA GLU A 133 9.92 -8.86 6.29
C GLU A 133 10.84 -10.06 5.98
N GLU A 134 10.91 -11.06 6.85
CA GLU A 134 11.76 -12.24 6.70
C GLU A 134 10.94 -13.50 6.42
N GLY A 135 11.53 -14.54 5.83
CA GLY A 135 10.86 -15.83 5.61
C GLY A 135 9.82 -15.85 4.47
N LEU A 136 9.80 -14.78 3.67
CA LEU A 136 9.00 -14.65 2.44
C LEU A 136 9.91 -14.25 1.28
N ALA A 137 9.81 -14.98 0.18
CA ALA A 137 10.42 -14.60 -1.08
C ALA A 137 9.76 -13.33 -1.63
N SER A 138 10.50 -12.57 -2.45
CA SER A 138 10.00 -11.32 -3.04
C SER A 138 8.74 -11.53 -3.90
N SER A 139 8.62 -12.69 -4.55
CA SER A 139 7.44 -13.09 -5.31
C SER A 139 6.21 -13.33 -4.43
N GLU A 140 6.40 -13.85 -3.21
CA GLU A 140 5.33 -13.98 -2.20
C GLU A 140 4.83 -12.58 -1.78
N HIS A 141 5.75 -11.64 -1.51
CA HIS A 141 5.37 -10.26 -1.20
C HIS A 141 4.59 -9.58 -2.33
N CYS A 142 4.98 -9.81 -3.58
CA CYS A 142 4.24 -9.30 -4.73
C CYS A 142 2.84 -9.92 -4.81
N ALA A 143 2.71 -11.24 -4.63
CA ALA A 143 1.42 -11.91 -4.64
C ALA A 143 0.49 -11.42 -3.53
N LEU A 144 1.01 -11.17 -2.33
CA LEU A 144 0.26 -10.58 -1.21
C LEU A 144 -0.24 -9.17 -1.56
N LEU A 145 0.61 -8.31 -2.15
CA LEU A 145 0.19 -6.98 -2.60
C LEU A 145 -0.86 -7.06 -3.72
N THR A 146 -0.69 -7.95 -4.71
CA THR A 146 -1.69 -8.15 -5.76
C THR A 146 -3.03 -8.61 -5.19
N PHE A 147 -3.04 -9.47 -4.18
CA PHE A 147 -4.27 -9.86 -3.50
C PHE A 147 -4.95 -8.67 -2.80
N LEU A 148 -4.17 -7.79 -2.16
CA LEU A 148 -4.70 -6.59 -1.53
C LEU A 148 -5.25 -5.60 -2.56
N VAL A 149 -4.57 -5.41 -3.69
CA VAL A 149 -5.05 -4.64 -4.84
C VAL A 149 -6.42 -5.18 -5.28
N ASN A 150 -6.53 -6.49 -5.52
CA ASN A 150 -7.79 -7.13 -5.89
C ASN A 150 -8.86 -6.95 -4.80
N ALA A 151 -8.50 -7.06 -3.52
CA ALA A 151 -9.44 -6.91 -2.40
C ALA A 151 -10.00 -5.48 -2.29
N PHE A 152 -9.15 -4.45 -2.40
CA PHE A 152 -9.59 -3.06 -2.39
C PHE A 152 -10.28 -2.65 -3.70
N GLY A 153 -9.96 -3.31 -4.81
CA GLY A 153 -10.70 -3.20 -6.07
C GLY A 153 -12.07 -3.87 -6.08
N SER A 154 -12.41 -4.66 -5.04
CA SER A 154 -13.68 -5.37 -4.90
C SER A 154 -14.49 -4.96 -3.67
N VAL A 155 -14.47 -3.67 -3.32
CA VAL A 155 -15.19 -3.12 -2.15
C VAL A 155 -16.71 -3.19 -2.26
N GLU A 156 -17.26 -3.52 -3.43
CA GLU A 156 -18.67 -3.84 -3.64
C GLU A 156 -19.04 -5.27 -3.21
N THR A 157 -18.07 -6.17 -3.11
CA THR A 157 -18.30 -7.56 -2.69
C THR A 157 -18.45 -7.62 -1.16
N PRO A 158 -19.60 -8.04 -0.59
CA PRO A 158 -19.89 -7.88 0.83
C PRO A 158 -18.88 -8.53 1.79
N ILE A 159 -18.40 -9.74 1.48
CA ILE A 159 -17.45 -10.48 2.34
C ILE A 159 -16.10 -9.78 2.42
N VAL A 160 -15.63 -9.23 1.29
CA VAL A 160 -14.38 -8.47 1.18
C VAL A 160 -14.54 -7.10 1.82
N HIS A 161 -15.63 -6.38 1.49
CA HIS A 161 -15.95 -5.06 2.01
C HIS A 161 -15.97 -5.02 3.54
N LYS A 162 -16.51 -6.06 4.18
CA LYS A 162 -16.58 -6.16 5.65
C LYS A 162 -15.19 -6.10 6.30
N GLU A 163 -14.18 -6.64 5.63
CA GLU A 163 -12.80 -6.67 6.13
C GLU A 163 -12.01 -5.44 5.67
N THR A 164 -12.08 -5.05 4.38
CA THR A 164 -11.36 -3.88 3.85
C THR A 164 -11.82 -2.58 4.49
N ARG A 165 -13.12 -2.41 4.82
CA ARG A 165 -13.64 -1.19 5.47
C ARG A 165 -12.99 -0.92 6.83
N LYS A 166 -12.49 -1.95 7.53
CA LYS A 166 -11.83 -1.79 8.84
C LYS A 166 -10.51 -1.03 8.67
N LEU A 167 -9.82 -1.28 7.56
CA LEU A 167 -8.51 -0.72 7.21
C LEU A 167 -8.58 0.72 6.67
N VAL A 168 -9.75 1.21 6.29
CA VAL A 168 -9.95 2.57 5.72
C VAL A 168 -10.98 3.39 6.51
N SER A 169 -11.27 2.98 7.74
CA SER A 169 -12.17 3.72 8.63
C SER A 169 -11.50 4.96 9.21
N ILE A 170 -12.27 5.88 9.82
CA ILE A 170 -11.72 7.07 10.49
C ILE A 170 -10.71 6.72 11.58
N GLU A 171 -10.74 5.49 12.11
CA GLU A 171 -9.84 5.02 13.15
C GLU A 171 -8.36 5.04 12.74
N ILE A 172 -8.05 4.97 11.44
CA ILE A 172 -6.68 5.09 10.92
C ILE A 172 -6.05 6.45 11.22
N TRP A 173 -6.86 7.47 11.55
CA TRP A 173 -6.37 8.79 11.97
C TRP A 173 -5.67 8.78 13.32
N ALA A 174 -5.67 7.64 14.04
CA ALA A 174 -4.84 7.44 15.22
C ALA A 174 -3.34 7.64 14.95
N GLY A 175 -2.88 7.40 13.71
CA GLY A 175 -1.50 7.66 13.30
C GLY A 175 -1.19 9.12 12.94
N LEU A 176 -2.21 9.98 12.77
CA LEU A 176 -2.02 11.39 12.46
C LEU A 176 -1.61 12.19 13.69
N LEU A 177 -0.82 13.25 13.48
CA LEU A 177 -0.54 14.25 14.50
C LEU A 177 -1.84 14.87 15.01
N ASP A 178 -1.90 15.18 16.30
CA ASP A 178 -3.06 15.88 16.87
C ASP A 178 -3.34 17.20 16.14
N SER A 179 -2.27 17.92 15.78
CA SER A 179 -2.33 19.18 15.04
C SER A 179 -2.89 19.03 13.61
N GLN A 180 -2.60 17.91 12.94
CA GLN A 180 -3.17 17.57 11.63
C GLN A 180 -4.66 17.22 11.74
N ARG A 181 -5.03 16.43 12.76
CA ARG A 181 -6.45 16.10 13.04
C ARG A 181 -7.26 17.37 13.30
N GLU A 182 -6.76 18.30 14.11
CA GLU A 182 -7.43 19.57 14.35
C GLU A 182 -7.58 20.42 13.07
N ASP A 183 -6.61 20.40 12.15
CA ASP A 183 -6.76 21.10 10.87
C ASP A 183 -7.84 20.46 9.97
N LEU A 184 -7.95 19.14 9.98
CA LEU A 184 -9.04 18.42 9.31
C LEU A 184 -10.40 18.75 9.94
N PHE A 185 -10.47 18.87 11.27
CA PHE A 185 -11.70 19.25 11.98
C PHE A 185 -12.12 20.71 11.72
N LYS A 186 -11.16 21.62 11.54
CA LYS A 186 -11.46 23.01 11.14
C LYS A 186 -12.10 23.06 9.76
N LYS A 187 -11.61 22.24 8.82
CA LYS A 187 -12.21 22.09 7.48
C LYS A 187 -13.60 21.46 7.54
N GLN A 188 -13.77 20.40 8.33
CA GLN A 188 -15.06 19.75 8.54
C GLN A 188 -15.36 19.50 10.03
N LYS A 189 -16.17 20.37 10.62
CA LYS A 189 -16.53 20.31 12.04
C LYS A 189 -17.25 19.02 12.43
N LYS A 190 -18.02 18.41 11.52
CA LYS A 190 -18.74 17.15 11.79
C LYS A 190 -17.80 15.99 12.13
N LEU A 191 -16.57 15.98 11.60
CA LEU A 191 -15.60 14.92 11.84
C LEU A 191 -15.10 14.88 13.27
N LYS A 192 -15.05 16.03 13.96
CA LYS A 192 -14.60 16.11 15.35
C LYS A 192 -15.46 15.25 16.26
N LYS A 193 -16.79 15.38 16.15
CA LYS A 193 -17.74 14.58 16.93
C LYS A 193 -17.64 13.09 16.62
N ILE A 194 -17.48 12.73 15.34
CA ILE A 194 -17.32 11.32 14.93
C ILE A 194 -16.03 10.74 15.54
N TRP A 195 -14.92 11.48 15.43
CA TRP A 195 -13.63 11.09 15.99
C TRP A 195 -13.67 10.95 17.51
N GLU A 196 -14.27 11.89 18.23
CA GLU A 196 -14.41 11.83 19.69
C GLU A 196 -15.20 10.60 20.14
N ASN A 197 -16.31 10.28 19.47
CA ASN A 197 -17.09 9.08 19.77
C ASN A 197 -16.29 7.79 19.53
N VAL A 198 -15.54 7.73 18.43
CA VAL A 198 -14.69 6.58 18.10
C VAL A 198 -13.55 6.45 19.09
N ARG A 199 -12.86 7.56 19.41
CA ARG A 199 -11.77 7.61 20.38
C ARG A 199 -12.23 7.17 21.78
N GLN A 200 -13.41 7.58 22.22
CA GLN A 200 -13.98 7.13 23.51
C GLN A 200 -14.19 5.61 23.53
N LYS A 201 -14.72 5.03 22.45
CA LYS A 201 -14.89 3.57 22.32
C LYS A 201 -13.55 2.84 22.35
N MET A 202 -12.54 3.38 21.68
CA MET A 202 -11.18 2.83 21.68
C MET A 202 -10.58 2.81 23.09
N THR A 203 -10.80 3.86 23.89
CA THR A 203 -10.29 3.92 25.27
C THR A 203 -11.08 3.09 26.28
N ALA A 204 -12.38 2.85 26.03
CA ALA A 204 -13.27 2.13 26.95
C ALA A 204 -13.22 0.61 26.78
N ALA A 205 -12.88 0.11 25.59
CA ALA A 205 -12.71 -1.31 25.33
C ALA A 205 -11.30 -1.76 25.80
N ALA A 206 -11.21 -2.33 27.01
CA ALA A 206 -9.95 -2.79 27.63
C ALA A 206 -9.26 -4.00 26.95
N ALA A 207 -9.57 -4.31 25.69
CA ALA A 207 -8.88 -5.30 24.86
C ALA A 207 -9.14 -4.94 23.39
N ASP A 208 -8.13 -4.36 22.75
CA ASP A 208 -8.24 -3.60 21.51
C ASP A 208 -8.28 -4.52 20.28
N ASN A 209 -9.46 -5.09 19.98
CA ASN A 209 -9.61 -6.03 18.87
C ASN A 209 -9.25 -5.46 17.49
N ASN A 210 -9.09 -4.14 17.35
CA ASN A 210 -8.85 -3.48 16.06
C ASN A 210 -7.53 -2.68 15.97
N GLU A 211 -6.64 -2.71 16.97
CA GLU A 211 -5.38 -1.93 16.91
C GLU A 211 -4.55 -2.27 15.67
N PHE A 212 -4.49 -3.55 15.34
CA PHE A 212 -3.81 -4.06 14.18
C PHE A 212 -4.36 -3.42 12.89
N GLU A 213 -5.68 -3.47 12.68
CA GLU A 213 -6.36 -2.94 11.50
C GLU A 213 -6.17 -1.42 11.37
N ARG A 214 -6.19 -0.68 12.48
CA ARG A 214 -5.98 0.78 12.48
C ARG A 214 -4.58 1.21 12.07
N THR A 215 -3.57 0.42 12.46
CA THR A 215 -2.15 0.74 12.21
C THR A 215 -1.61 0.04 10.96
N TYR A 216 -2.36 -0.90 10.38
CA TYR A 216 -1.95 -1.72 9.25
C TYR A 216 -1.42 -0.91 8.06
N LEU A 217 -2.21 0.03 7.52
CA LEU A 217 -1.79 0.81 6.34
C LEU A 217 -0.57 1.69 6.63
N TRP A 218 -0.47 2.22 7.86
CA TRP A 218 0.72 2.97 8.29
C TRP A 218 1.97 2.08 8.30
N ASN A 219 1.88 0.90 8.90
CA ASN A 219 2.99 -0.06 8.96
C ASN A 219 3.39 -0.55 7.56
N LEU A 220 2.40 -0.75 6.67
CA LEU A 220 2.65 -1.16 5.30
C LEU A 220 3.35 -0.06 4.48
N ILE A 221 2.96 1.22 4.68
CA ILE A 221 3.65 2.37 4.10
C ILE A 221 5.10 2.46 4.60
N GLU A 222 5.34 2.22 5.90
CA GLU A 222 6.70 2.23 6.45
C GLU A 222 7.56 1.08 5.89
N LYS A 223 6.99 -0.13 5.76
CA LYS A 223 7.65 -1.24 5.06
C LYS A 223 8.01 -0.85 3.62
N PHE A 224 7.09 -0.24 2.87
CA PHE A 224 7.38 0.25 1.53
C PHE A 224 8.53 1.26 1.51
N LYS A 225 8.55 2.23 2.43
CA LYS A 225 9.64 3.21 2.51
C LYS A 225 10.99 2.55 2.75
N ARG A 226 11.05 1.50 3.57
CA ARG A 226 12.27 0.70 3.79
C ARG A 226 12.74 0.04 2.49
N VAL A 227 11.84 -0.64 1.78
CA VAL A 227 12.14 -1.29 0.50
C VAL A 227 12.58 -0.28 -0.56
N LEU A 228 11.91 0.88 -0.64
CA LEU A 228 12.31 1.94 -1.57
C LEU A 228 13.70 2.50 -1.23
N ASN A 229 14.03 2.64 0.05
CA ASN A 229 15.33 3.13 0.48
C ASN A 229 16.46 2.09 0.28
N SER A 230 16.16 0.78 0.33
CA SER A 230 17.17 -0.25 0.03
C SER A 230 17.56 -0.31 -1.45
N LEU A 231 16.80 0.36 -2.33
CA LEU A 231 17.13 0.51 -3.75
C LEU A 231 18.03 1.74 -4.03
N GLU A 232 18.35 2.54 -3.01
CA GLU A 232 19.28 3.65 -3.20
C GLU A 232 20.70 3.12 -3.40
N PRO A 233 21.48 3.72 -4.31
CA PRO A 233 22.89 3.37 -4.47
C PRO A 233 23.65 3.83 -3.22
N ASN A 234 23.91 2.91 -2.30
CA ASN A 234 24.76 3.15 -1.13
C ASN A 234 26.19 2.72 -1.45
N GLU A 235 27.15 3.63 -1.30
CA GLU A 235 28.60 3.36 -1.41
C GLU A 235 29.13 2.46 -0.26
N ALA A 236 28.29 2.07 0.71
CA ALA A 236 28.70 1.44 1.97
C ALA A 236 28.08 0.05 2.25
N GLN A 237 27.36 -0.56 1.30
CA GLN A 237 26.80 -1.92 1.46
C GLN A 237 27.62 -2.95 0.65
N GLU A 238 28.90 -3.11 1.01
CA GLU A 238 29.71 -4.27 0.59
C GLU A 238 29.74 -5.39 1.65
N SER A 239 29.01 -5.26 2.76
CA SER A 239 29.12 -6.26 3.83
C SER A 239 27.86 -6.30 4.69
N GLU A 240 27.02 -7.30 4.45
CA GLU A 240 26.39 -8.14 5.48
C GLU A 240 25.70 -9.32 4.77
N GLU A 241 26.04 -10.55 5.20
CA GLU A 241 25.56 -11.84 4.69
C GLU A 241 24.06 -12.07 5.02
N GLY A 242 23.18 -11.16 4.60
CA GLY A 242 21.74 -11.37 4.53
C GLY A 242 21.34 -11.76 3.10
N GLU A 243 20.22 -12.47 2.93
CA GLU A 243 19.64 -12.71 1.60
C GLU A 243 19.42 -11.36 0.88
N VAL A 244 20.32 -11.01 -0.04
CA VAL A 244 20.20 -9.79 -0.83
C VAL A 244 18.98 -9.95 -1.74
N ARG A 245 17.89 -9.25 -1.41
CA ARG A 245 16.70 -9.22 -2.27
C ARG A 245 17.10 -8.73 -3.66
N ASP A 246 16.69 -9.47 -4.69
CA ASP A 246 16.91 -9.07 -6.09
C ASP A 246 16.35 -7.64 -6.30
N PRO A 247 17.17 -6.69 -6.76
CA PRO A 247 16.72 -5.34 -7.09
C PRO A 247 15.48 -5.32 -8.00
N ILE A 248 15.38 -6.26 -8.94
CA ILE A 248 14.24 -6.35 -9.86
C ILE A 248 12.94 -6.63 -9.10
N ASP A 249 12.96 -7.54 -8.15
CA ASP A 249 11.75 -7.88 -7.41
C ASP A 249 11.38 -6.79 -6.39
N SER A 250 12.37 -6.10 -5.83
CA SER A 250 12.13 -4.92 -4.99
C SER A 250 11.47 -3.79 -5.78
N ILE A 251 11.86 -3.59 -7.05
CA ILE A 251 11.21 -2.64 -7.96
C ILE A 251 9.75 -3.05 -8.22
N LYS A 252 9.50 -4.33 -8.56
CA LYS A 252 8.13 -4.84 -8.77
C LYS A 252 7.25 -4.67 -7.53
N TYR A 253 7.81 -4.93 -6.34
CA TYR A 253 7.11 -4.69 -5.08
C TYR A 253 6.72 -3.21 -4.95
N CYS A 254 7.65 -2.29 -5.23
CA CYS A 254 7.37 -0.86 -5.21
C CYS A 254 6.28 -0.47 -6.23
N GLU A 255 6.31 -1.01 -7.44
CA GLU A 255 5.28 -0.78 -8.47
C GLU A 255 3.89 -1.25 -8.01
N ARG A 256 3.79 -2.49 -7.52
CA ARG A 256 2.53 -3.04 -6.98
C ARG A 256 2.04 -2.28 -5.76
N PHE A 257 2.95 -1.76 -4.94
CA PHE A 257 2.57 -0.95 -3.80
C PHE A 257 1.97 0.39 -4.22
N ILE A 258 2.54 1.07 -5.21
CA ILE A 258 1.97 2.32 -5.72
C ILE A 258 0.62 2.07 -6.41
N GLU A 259 0.44 0.95 -7.12
CA GLU A 259 -0.86 0.52 -7.64
C GLU A 259 -1.92 0.40 -6.54
N LEU A 260 -1.60 -0.27 -5.42
CA LEU A 260 -2.48 -0.34 -4.25
C LEU A 260 -2.88 1.06 -3.75
N LEU A 261 -1.95 2.01 -3.68
CA LEU A 261 -2.26 3.37 -3.25
C LEU A 261 -3.13 4.12 -4.25
N ILE A 262 -2.93 3.90 -5.55
CA ILE A 262 -3.77 4.48 -6.60
C ILE A 262 -5.21 3.99 -6.45
N ASP A 263 -5.42 2.69 -6.22
CA ASP A 263 -6.75 2.13 -6.05
C ASP A 263 -7.45 2.62 -4.78
N LEU A 264 -6.70 2.71 -3.67
CA LEU A 264 -7.21 3.31 -2.44
C LEU A 264 -7.64 4.77 -2.63
N GLU A 265 -6.90 5.54 -3.44
CA GLU A 265 -7.18 6.95 -3.68
C GLU A 265 -8.21 7.23 -4.79
N SER A 266 -8.44 6.28 -5.70
CA SER A 266 -9.34 6.44 -6.85
C SER A 266 -10.81 6.18 -6.49
N ILE A 267 -11.07 5.43 -5.42
CA ILE A 267 -12.42 5.08 -4.95
C ILE A 267 -12.77 5.91 -3.71
N LEU A 268 -13.91 6.61 -3.72
CA LEU A 268 -14.28 7.55 -2.64
C LEU A 268 -14.40 6.87 -1.27
N GLN A 269 -14.90 5.63 -1.22
CA GLN A 269 -15.14 4.89 0.02
C GLN A 269 -13.83 4.59 0.78
N THR A 270 -12.75 4.29 0.06
CA THR A 270 -11.41 4.05 0.62
C THR A 270 -10.66 5.37 0.83
N ARG A 271 -10.76 6.29 -0.13
CA ARG A 271 -10.10 7.61 -0.12
C ARG A 271 -10.49 8.47 1.08
N ARG A 272 -11.77 8.46 1.46
CA ARG A 272 -12.40 9.39 2.43
C ARG A 272 -11.55 9.71 3.65
N PHE A 273 -10.95 8.70 4.26
CA PHE A 273 -10.06 8.86 5.41
C PHE A 273 -8.59 8.60 5.05
N PHE A 274 -8.33 7.78 4.02
CA PHE A 274 -6.99 7.43 3.60
C PHE A 274 -6.20 8.59 2.98
N ASN A 275 -6.84 9.53 2.27
CA ASN A 275 -6.13 10.65 1.62
C ASN A 275 -5.29 11.46 2.62
N SER A 276 -5.83 11.73 3.82
CA SER A 276 -5.08 12.40 4.88
C SER A 276 -3.89 11.59 5.41
N VAL A 277 -4.01 10.26 5.45
CA VAL A 277 -2.91 9.34 5.81
C VAL A 277 -1.83 9.36 4.73
N LEU A 278 -2.22 9.31 3.45
CA LEU A 278 -1.31 9.41 2.32
C LEU A 278 -0.45 10.68 2.41
N HIS A 279 -1.09 11.85 2.60
CA HIS A 279 -0.38 13.12 2.71
C HIS A 279 0.50 13.19 3.97
N SER A 280 -0.02 12.78 5.13
CA SER A 280 0.75 12.82 6.38
C SER A 280 1.92 11.83 6.40
N SER A 281 1.86 10.76 5.62
CA SER A 281 2.96 9.80 5.51
C SER A 281 4.14 10.33 4.70
N HIS A 282 3.96 11.44 3.95
CA HIS A 282 4.95 12.01 3.02
C HIS A 282 5.43 11.04 1.94
N ILE A 283 4.68 9.96 1.67
CA ILE A 283 5.10 8.90 0.76
C ILE A 283 5.40 9.40 -0.66
N LEU A 284 4.57 10.29 -1.20
CA LEU A 284 4.80 10.90 -2.51
C LEU A 284 6.15 11.60 -2.58
N THR A 285 6.54 12.29 -1.52
CA THR A 285 7.82 12.97 -1.45
C THR A 285 8.98 11.97 -1.34
N HIS A 286 8.83 10.87 -0.58
CA HIS A 286 9.81 9.77 -0.60
C HIS A 286 9.99 9.17 -2.00
N CYS A 287 8.90 8.92 -2.73
CA CYS A 287 8.96 8.42 -4.10
C CYS A 287 9.67 9.41 -5.04
N LEU A 288 9.30 10.69 -5.00
CA LEU A 288 9.87 11.74 -5.86
C LEU A 288 11.33 12.08 -5.52
N LEU A 289 11.82 11.71 -4.33
CA LEU A 289 13.21 11.88 -3.94
C LEU A 289 14.03 10.59 -4.10
N SER A 290 13.42 9.46 -4.45
CA SER A 290 14.15 8.22 -4.65
C SER A 290 15.03 8.29 -5.89
N SER A 291 16.19 7.61 -5.90
CA SER A 291 16.99 7.40 -7.12
C SER A 291 16.22 6.67 -8.22
N LEU A 292 15.28 5.79 -7.84
CA LEU A 292 14.58 4.87 -8.73
C LEU A 292 13.87 5.60 -9.88
N ILE A 293 13.25 6.75 -9.62
CA ILE A 293 12.49 7.53 -10.63
C ILE A 293 13.36 8.04 -11.80
N SER A 294 14.68 8.10 -11.62
CA SER A 294 15.62 8.60 -12.62
C SER A 294 16.29 7.47 -13.39
N THR A 295 16.00 6.21 -13.06
CA THR A 295 16.56 5.03 -13.71
C THR A 295 15.60 4.51 -14.78
N ASP A 296 16.15 3.89 -15.83
CA ASP A 296 15.33 3.25 -16.87
C ASP A 296 14.46 2.12 -16.30
N ALA A 297 15.01 1.36 -15.34
CA ALA A 297 14.30 0.29 -14.63
C ALA A 297 13.10 0.80 -13.82
N GLY A 298 13.15 2.03 -13.30
CA GLY A 298 12.07 2.66 -12.54
C GLY A 298 11.07 3.46 -13.37
N SER A 299 11.08 3.32 -14.70
CA SER A 299 10.20 4.09 -15.59
C SER A 299 8.70 3.84 -15.31
N LEU A 300 8.29 2.59 -15.11
CA LEU A 300 6.91 2.25 -14.73
C LEU A 300 6.57 2.76 -13.33
N PHE A 301 7.46 2.55 -12.36
CA PHE A 301 7.30 3.14 -11.02
C PHE A 301 7.07 4.65 -11.08
N PHE A 302 7.84 5.39 -11.88
CA PHE A 302 7.66 6.83 -12.06
C PHE A 302 6.29 7.20 -12.65
N GLN A 303 5.83 6.48 -13.67
CA GLN A 303 4.49 6.69 -14.26
C GLN A 303 3.39 6.47 -13.21
N LEU A 304 3.48 5.40 -12.43
CA LEU A 304 2.54 5.11 -11.34
C LEU A 304 2.59 6.20 -10.26
N VAL A 305 3.77 6.70 -9.89
CA VAL A 305 3.90 7.80 -8.93
C VAL A 305 3.27 9.09 -9.46
N GLN A 306 3.36 9.39 -10.76
CA GLN A 306 2.66 10.54 -11.34
C GLN A 306 1.13 10.36 -11.29
N LEU A 307 0.63 9.16 -11.53
CA LEU A 307 -0.79 8.86 -11.42
C LEU A 307 -1.28 8.97 -9.96
N LEU A 308 -0.52 8.44 -9.00
CA LEU A 308 -0.82 8.60 -7.57
C LEU A 308 -0.83 10.09 -7.17
N LYS A 309 0.13 10.89 -7.67
CA LYS A 309 0.19 12.33 -7.43
C LYS A 309 -1.06 13.05 -7.95
N PHE A 310 -1.58 12.63 -9.10
CA PHE A 310 -2.84 13.15 -9.64
C PHE A 310 -4.01 12.84 -8.69
N TYR A 311 -4.21 11.57 -8.31
CA TYR A 311 -5.29 11.19 -7.41
C TYR A 311 -5.16 11.84 -6.02
N ALA A 312 -3.96 11.89 -5.45
CA ALA A 312 -3.72 12.51 -4.14
C ALA A 312 -4.17 13.98 -4.06
N ARG A 313 -4.15 14.69 -5.19
CA ARG A 313 -4.54 16.11 -5.31
C ARG A 313 -5.79 16.32 -6.15
N PHE A 314 -6.54 15.25 -6.41
CA PHE A 314 -7.76 15.32 -7.19
C PHE A 314 -8.76 16.26 -6.52
N GLU A 315 -9.39 17.11 -7.32
CA GLU A 315 -10.21 18.24 -6.86
C GLU A 315 -11.61 17.77 -6.44
N ILE A 316 -11.67 16.99 -5.37
CA ILE A 316 -12.89 16.39 -4.81
C ILE A 316 -12.97 16.64 -3.31
N ASP A 317 -14.18 16.78 -2.79
CA ASP A 317 -14.44 16.76 -1.35
C ASP A 317 -14.48 15.30 -0.88
N ASP A 318 -13.51 14.88 -0.07
CA ASP A 318 -13.33 13.48 0.35
C ASP A 318 -14.53 12.89 1.13
N LEU A 319 -15.44 13.72 1.64
CA LEU A 319 -16.61 13.27 2.39
C LEU A 319 -17.84 13.11 1.51
N SER A 320 -18.20 14.19 0.81
CA SER A 320 -19.39 14.27 -0.03
C SER A 320 -19.19 13.68 -1.42
N GLY A 321 -17.94 13.57 -1.89
CA GLY A 321 -17.62 13.13 -3.24
C GLY A 321 -17.92 14.18 -4.32
N ARG A 322 -18.32 15.39 -3.95
CA ARG A 322 -18.56 16.45 -4.93
C ARG A 322 -17.23 16.96 -5.48
N GLN A 323 -17.24 17.32 -6.75
CA GLN A 323 -16.13 18.06 -7.35
C GLN A 323 -15.99 19.44 -6.66
N LEU A 324 -14.75 19.84 -6.42
CA LEU A 324 -14.43 21.19 -5.97
C LEU A 324 -14.55 22.15 -7.16
N THR A 325 -15.13 23.32 -6.91
CA THR A 325 -15.16 24.39 -7.91
C THR A 325 -13.79 25.03 -8.04
N HIS A 326 -13.49 25.64 -9.19
CA HIS A 326 -12.25 26.39 -9.41
C HIS A 326 -12.01 27.46 -8.32
N LYS A 327 -13.08 28.08 -7.81
CA LYS A 327 -13.01 29.05 -6.71
C LYS A 327 -12.50 28.39 -5.42
N GLU A 328 -13.05 27.23 -5.06
CA GLU A 328 -12.65 26.50 -3.84
C GLU A 328 -11.22 26.00 -3.93
N VAL A 329 -10.80 25.50 -5.10
CA VAL A 329 -9.41 25.09 -5.35
C VAL A 329 -8.47 26.28 -5.19
N SER A 330 -8.81 27.42 -5.81
CA SER A 330 -8.03 28.66 -5.69
C SER A 330 -7.96 29.14 -4.23
N GLU A 331 -9.07 29.08 -3.51
CA GLU A 331 -9.13 29.48 -2.10
C GLU A 331 -8.28 28.58 -1.21
N GLN A 332 -8.31 27.26 -1.43
CA GLN A 332 -7.45 26.31 -0.71
C GLN A 332 -5.96 26.57 -0.97
N HIS A 333 -5.58 26.87 -2.21
CA HIS A 333 -4.22 27.27 -2.57
C HIS A 333 -3.81 28.55 -1.84
N TYR A 334 -4.62 29.60 -1.91
CA TYR A 334 -4.35 30.88 -1.24
C TYR A 334 -4.23 30.74 0.28
N GLN A 335 -5.10 29.94 0.91
CA GLN A 335 -5.00 29.65 2.35
C GLN A 335 -3.69 28.94 2.69
N SER A 336 -3.24 28.01 1.86
CA SER A 336 -1.98 27.27 2.07
C SER A 336 -0.76 28.19 1.96
N VAL A 337 -0.69 29.02 0.92
CA VAL A 337 0.40 30.00 0.74
C VAL A 337 0.39 31.05 1.86
N THR A 338 -0.80 31.57 2.22
CA THR A 338 -0.93 32.54 3.31
C THR A 338 -0.47 31.93 4.64
N ARG A 339 -0.74 30.65 4.88
CA ARG A 339 -0.27 29.96 6.08
C ARG A 339 1.25 29.84 6.10
N LEU A 340 1.88 29.58 4.95
CA LEU A 340 3.33 29.57 4.79
C LEU A 340 3.94 30.96 5.04
N GLN A 341 3.35 32.03 4.49
CA GLN A 341 3.80 33.40 4.73
C GLN A 341 3.64 33.81 6.19
N LYS A 342 2.55 33.41 6.86
CA LYS A 342 2.38 33.60 8.31
C LYS A 342 3.44 32.87 9.13
N ALA A 343 3.84 31.66 8.71
CA ALA A 343 4.94 30.92 9.33
C ALA A 343 6.25 31.70 9.20
N ALA A 344 6.55 32.20 7.99
CA ALA A 344 7.74 32.99 7.72
C ALA A 344 7.77 34.29 8.54
N PHE A 345 6.66 35.02 8.61
CA PHE A 345 6.55 36.22 9.44
C PHE A 345 6.81 35.93 10.92
N ARG A 346 6.26 34.83 11.45
CA ARG A 346 6.36 34.51 12.88
C ARG A 346 7.71 33.95 13.29
N LEU A 347 8.34 33.14 12.44
CA LEU A 347 9.59 32.43 12.75
C LEU A 347 10.84 33.15 12.25
N PHE A 348 10.73 33.88 11.13
CA PHE A 348 11.83 34.45 10.36
C PHE A 348 11.52 35.90 9.93
N ASN A 349 11.01 36.70 10.87
CA ASN A 349 10.54 38.06 10.63
C ASN A 349 11.63 38.95 9.98
N GLU A 350 12.87 38.82 10.46
CA GLU A 350 14.00 39.65 10.05
C GLU A 350 14.60 39.20 8.71
N THR A 351 14.63 37.89 8.45
CA THR A 351 15.31 37.31 7.27
C THR A 351 14.40 37.12 6.06
N MET A 352 13.09 36.94 6.25
CA MET A 352 12.14 36.62 5.18
C MET A 352 11.11 37.72 4.88
N LYS A 353 11.43 38.98 5.20
CA LYS A 353 10.53 40.12 4.98
C LYS A 353 10.05 40.26 3.54
N GLU A 354 10.95 40.06 2.59
CA GLU A 354 10.62 40.11 1.18
C GLU A 354 9.72 38.96 0.73
N PHE A 355 9.65 37.85 1.47
CA PHE A 355 8.80 36.71 1.12
C PHE A 355 7.37 36.85 1.66
N TYR A 356 7.20 37.19 2.94
CA TYR A 356 5.87 37.20 3.55
C TYR A 356 5.01 38.43 3.21
N VAL A 357 5.60 39.48 2.62
CA VAL A 357 4.89 40.69 2.17
C VAL A 357 4.41 40.59 0.72
N LEU A 358 4.99 39.68 -0.08
CA LEU A 358 4.62 39.51 -1.48
C LEU A 358 3.19 38.97 -1.64
N ASN A 359 2.59 39.28 -2.79
CA ASN A 359 1.34 38.64 -3.19
C ASN A 359 1.56 37.14 -3.47
N VAL A 360 0.48 36.37 -3.46
CA VAL A 360 0.57 34.91 -3.61
C VAL A 360 1.23 34.51 -4.94
N SER A 361 0.91 35.18 -6.04
CA SER A 361 1.52 34.90 -7.35
C SER A 361 3.02 35.17 -7.42
N GLY A 362 3.57 35.97 -6.51
CA GLY A 362 5.00 36.21 -6.39
C GLY A 362 5.76 35.09 -5.68
N VAL A 363 5.06 34.20 -4.95
CA VAL A 363 5.67 33.21 -4.04
C VAL A 363 5.23 31.78 -4.27
N ASP A 364 4.19 31.54 -5.07
CA ASP A 364 3.57 30.21 -5.23
C ASP A 364 4.19 29.32 -6.30
N THR A 365 5.24 29.80 -6.98
CA THR A 365 5.98 29.01 -7.97
C THR A 365 7.11 28.21 -7.33
N ARG A 366 7.43 27.03 -7.90
CA ARG A 366 8.56 26.20 -7.43
C ARG A 366 9.87 26.99 -7.38
N ARG A 367 10.15 27.80 -8.40
CA ARG A 367 11.37 28.61 -8.48
C ARG A 367 11.44 29.66 -7.37
N ALA A 368 10.32 30.32 -7.07
CA ALA A 368 10.25 31.31 -5.99
C ALA A 368 10.49 30.64 -4.63
N LEU A 369 9.83 29.50 -4.36
CA LEU A 369 10.04 28.74 -3.13
C LEU A 369 11.49 28.25 -3.03
N GLN A 370 12.08 27.69 -4.09
CA GLN A 370 13.46 27.21 -4.06
C GLN A 370 14.47 28.33 -3.78
N LYS A 371 14.24 29.54 -4.31
CA LYS A 371 15.08 30.70 -4.01
C LYS A 371 15.05 31.08 -2.52
N GLN A 372 13.90 30.92 -1.86
CA GLN A 372 13.71 31.34 -0.46
C GLN A 372 14.15 30.27 0.54
N PHE A 373 13.84 29.01 0.25
CA PHE A 373 14.13 27.88 1.14
C PHE A 373 15.47 27.20 0.85
N GLY A 374 16.09 27.47 -0.31
CA GLY A 374 17.32 26.80 -0.75
C GLY A 374 18.53 27.07 0.13
N ASP A 375 18.64 28.29 0.67
CA ASP A 375 19.77 28.70 1.51
C ASP A 375 19.55 28.37 3.00
N MET A 376 18.36 27.87 3.36
CA MET A 376 18.03 27.55 4.75
C MET A 376 18.67 26.25 5.21
N ASN A 377 19.10 26.23 6.48
CA ASN A 377 19.60 25.00 7.08
C ASN A 377 18.46 24.04 7.48
N HIS A 378 18.83 22.80 7.76
CA HIS A 378 17.90 21.74 8.12
C HIS A 378 16.98 22.09 9.31
N ALA A 379 17.52 22.70 10.35
CA ALA A 379 16.75 23.04 11.55
C ALA A 379 15.71 24.14 11.28
N GLU A 380 16.04 25.09 10.41
CA GLU A 380 15.13 26.16 10.02
C GLU A 380 13.97 25.65 9.17
N VAL A 381 14.25 24.77 8.20
CA VAL A 381 13.22 24.09 7.40
C VAL A 381 12.32 23.21 8.28
N TYR A 382 12.90 22.53 9.28
CA TYR A 382 12.13 21.76 10.25
C TYR A 382 11.13 22.63 11.01
N ARG A 383 11.54 23.81 11.48
CA ARG A 383 10.64 24.76 12.18
C ARG A 383 9.47 25.19 11.30
N PHE A 384 9.70 25.40 10.00
CA PHE A 384 8.60 25.65 9.05
C PHE A 384 7.65 24.45 8.96
N ALA A 385 8.19 23.26 8.78
CA ALA A 385 7.41 22.03 8.67
C ALA A 385 6.58 21.78 9.94
N GLU A 386 7.15 22.05 11.12
CA GLU A 386 6.50 21.90 12.43
C GLU A 386 5.33 22.88 12.55
N TYR A 387 5.55 24.16 12.23
CA TYR A 387 4.51 25.19 12.26
C TYR A 387 3.34 24.89 11.30
N LEU A 388 3.64 24.25 10.16
CA LEU A 388 2.66 23.84 9.17
C LEU A 388 2.01 22.49 9.48
N HIS A 389 2.35 21.87 10.61
CA HIS A 389 1.86 20.56 11.05
C HIS A 389 2.20 19.42 10.07
N LEU A 390 3.31 19.55 9.34
CA LEU A 390 3.82 18.50 8.46
C LEU A 390 4.62 17.47 9.25
N VAL A 391 5.17 17.85 10.40
CA VAL A 391 6.09 17.04 11.21
C VAL A 391 5.73 17.15 12.69
N PRO A 392 6.14 16.18 13.52
CA PRO A 392 6.01 16.27 14.97
C PRO A 392 6.74 17.50 15.54
N ALA A 393 6.37 17.89 16.76
CA ALA A 393 7.10 18.94 17.47
C ALA A 393 8.54 18.52 17.78
N PHE A 394 9.48 19.45 17.72
CA PHE A 394 10.89 19.15 17.99
C PHE A 394 11.07 18.66 19.44
N GLY A 395 11.64 17.46 19.61
CA GLY A 395 11.84 16.83 20.93
C GLY A 395 10.60 16.13 21.51
N GLY A 396 9.50 16.01 20.76
CA GLY A 396 8.35 15.22 21.18
C GLY A 396 8.63 13.70 21.14
N THR A 397 8.02 12.94 22.05
CA THR A 397 7.94 11.47 22.03
C THR A 397 7.02 10.99 20.90
N PHE A 398 7.36 11.30 19.64
CA PHE A 398 6.74 10.65 18.51
C PHE A 398 7.52 9.36 18.24
N ARG A 399 6.82 8.20 18.25
CA ARG A 399 7.38 6.84 18.16
C ARG A 399 8.67 6.82 17.36
N GLU A 400 9.78 6.36 17.97
CA GLU A 400 11.17 6.43 17.44
C GLU A 400 11.31 5.98 15.97
N ILE A 401 10.41 5.11 15.49
CA ILE A 401 10.27 4.67 14.10
C ILE A 401 10.11 5.86 13.11
N TRP A 402 9.44 6.94 13.50
CA TRP A 402 9.12 8.09 12.66
C TRP A 402 10.24 9.14 12.57
N SER A 403 11.11 9.19 13.59
CA SER A 403 12.22 10.16 13.66
C SER A 403 13.35 9.78 12.69
N PHE A 404 13.64 8.48 12.55
CA PHE A 404 14.73 7.97 11.72
C PHE A 404 14.54 8.25 10.23
N PHE A 405 13.35 7.96 9.67
CA PHE A 405 13.06 8.23 8.25
C PHE A 405 12.95 9.71 7.94
N PHE A 406 12.57 10.53 8.91
CA PHE A 406 12.43 11.97 8.73
C PHE A 406 13.78 12.70 8.65
N GLY A 407 14.79 12.23 9.40
CA GLY A 407 16.17 12.72 9.25
C GLY A 407 16.77 12.40 7.87
N LEU A 408 16.49 11.20 7.34
CA LEU A 408 16.90 10.79 5.98
C LEU A 408 16.15 11.58 4.89
N PHE A 409 14.87 11.86 5.12
CA PHE A 409 13.97 12.63 4.26
C PHE A 409 14.43 14.07 4.05
N LEU A 410 14.73 14.79 5.13
CA LEU A 410 15.22 16.17 5.03
C LEU A 410 16.66 16.23 4.47
N ARG A 411 17.51 15.23 4.73
CA ARG A 411 18.81 15.09 4.05
C ARG A 411 18.66 14.92 2.53
N LYS A 412 17.72 14.09 2.06
CA LYS A 412 17.44 13.87 0.62
C LYS A 412 16.82 15.10 -0.07
N ILE A 413 15.97 15.85 0.62
CA ILE A 413 15.47 17.15 0.13
C ILE A 413 16.66 18.07 -0.16
N TRP A 414 17.64 18.14 0.73
CA TRP A 414 18.77 19.04 0.59
C TRP A 414 19.79 18.59 -0.47
N THR A 415 20.05 17.29 -0.62
CA THR A 415 20.97 16.79 -1.65
C THR A 415 20.39 16.82 -3.08
N LYS A 416 19.07 16.71 -3.26
CA LYS A 416 18.42 16.75 -4.59
C LYS A 416 17.86 18.11 -4.99
N ILE A 417 17.69 19.09 -4.09
CA ILE A 417 17.34 20.47 -4.47
C ILE A 417 18.48 21.18 -5.23
N GLY A 418 19.68 20.60 -5.28
CA GLY A 418 20.80 21.05 -6.11
C GLY A 418 20.86 20.49 -7.54
N ARG A 419 19.84 19.77 -8.04
CA ARG A 419 19.79 19.27 -9.43
C ARG A 419 18.47 19.57 -10.13
#